data_AF-A0A0B8NU26-F1
#
_entry.id   AF-A0A0B8NU26-F1
#
_cell.length_a   1.000
_cell.length_b   1.000
_cell.length_c   1.000
_cell.angle_alpha   90.00
_cell.angle_beta   90.00
_cell.angle_gamma   90.00
#
_symmetry.space_group_name_H-M   'P 1'
#
loop_
_entity.id
_entity.type
_entity.pdbx_description
1 polymer ?
#
loop_
_entity_poly.entity_id
_entity_poly.type
_entity_poly.pdbx_seq_one_letter_code
_entity_poly.pdbx_strand_id
1 'polypeptide(L)'
;MTETFTVRLTDKAGLTTEHQVTVQVTGSNDQAKITGQDTATLKEDDALNAQHQLHANGVLSVTDVDSGEDHFQAGTIQGSYGSLTLDASGNWRYEADNSQTAIQELKAKDSLTDTITVHSADGTEHQVVITINGTNDLPVIANTGDTGGVVEAGSHPDSNRHPEAETGTPSVSGTLTATETAKATLHIGL
;
A
#
# COMPACT_ATOMS: atom_id res chain seq x y z
N MET A 1 26.16 35.63 -4.99
CA MET A 1 27.41 36.10 -4.38
C MET A 1 28.04 37.16 -5.29
N THR A 2 28.76 38.16 -4.78
CA THR A 2 29.46 39.14 -5.62
C THR A 2 30.95 38.99 -5.44
N GLU A 3 31.68 39.04 -6.55
CA GLU A 3 33.13 38.96 -6.56
C GLU A 3 33.69 40.25 -7.14
N THR A 4 34.62 40.88 -6.43
CA THR A 4 35.14 42.21 -6.79
C THR A 4 36.60 42.09 -7.18
N PHE A 5 36.91 42.51 -8.40
CA PHE A 5 38.27 42.56 -8.92
C PHE A 5 38.75 44.01 -8.98
N THR A 6 39.96 44.28 -8.49
CA THR A 6 40.60 45.60 -8.63
C THR A 6 41.46 45.61 -9.88
N VAL A 7 41.14 46.48 -10.84
CA VAL A 7 41.95 46.73 -12.03
C VAL A 7 42.79 47.97 -11.78
N ARG A 8 44.13 47.84 -11.89
CA ARG A 8 45.08 48.94 -11.75
C ARG A 8 45.71 49.27 -13.11
N LEU A 9 45.53 50.50 -13.56
CA LEU A 9 46.22 51.08 -14.72
C LEU A 9 47.42 51.88 -14.23
N THR A 10 48.57 51.76 -14.90
CA THR A 10 49.78 52.54 -14.64
C THR A 10 50.23 53.21 -15.93
N ASP A 11 50.46 54.52 -15.91
CA ASP A 11 50.97 55.24 -17.08
C ASP A 11 52.51 55.14 -17.19
N LYS A 12 53.08 55.71 -18.26
CA LYS A 12 54.54 55.70 -18.49
C LYS A 12 55.33 56.50 -17.44
N ALA A 13 54.68 57.40 -16.70
CA ALA A 13 55.29 58.16 -15.61
C ALA A 13 55.18 57.45 -14.25
N GLY A 14 54.50 56.29 -14.19
CA GLY A 14 54.31 55.50 -12.97
C GLY A 14 53.10 55.92 -12.15
N LEU A 15 52.26 56.85 -12.63
CA LEU A 15 51.01 57.20 -11.95
C LEU A 15 49.99 56.08 -12.14
N THR A 16 49.24 55.76 -11.10
CA THR A 16 48.27 54.67 -11.14
C THR A 16 46.85 55.11 -10.86
N THR A 17 45.90 54.48 -11.53
CA THR A 17 44.46 54.61 -11.29
C THR A 17 43.89 53.23 -11.05
N GLU A 18 42.99 53.10 -10.07
CA GLU A 18 42.30 51.86 -9.77
C GLU A 18 40.82 51.96 -10.13
N HIS A 19 40.25 50.86 -10.58
CA HIS A 19 38.83 50.72 -10.81
C HIS A 19 38.36 49.36 -10.29
N GLN A 20 37.23 49.34 -9.58
CA GLN A 20 36.64 48.10 -9.11
C GLN A 20 35.65 47.56 -10.15
N VAL A 21 35.84 46.31 -10.55
CA VAL A 21 34.90 45.55 -11.37
C VAL A 21 34.17 44.59 -10.44
N THR A 22 32.87 44.83 -10.26
CA THR A 22 32.00 43.93 -9.50
C THR A 22 31.33 42.95 -10.46
N VAL A 23 31.55 41.66 -10.25
CA VAL A 23 30.86 40.58 -10.95
C VAL A 23 29.79 40.03 -10.03
N GLN A 24 28.55 39.98 -10.52
CA GLN A 24 27.45 39.34 -9.81
C GLN A 24 27.34 37.89 -10.27
N VAL A 25 27.55 36.95 -9.35
CA VAL A 25 27.33 35.52 -9.59
C VAL A 25 25.98 35.15 -9.00
N THR A 26 25.04 34.79 -9.88
CA THR A 26 23.77 34.17 -9.50
C THR A 26 23.94 32.66 -9.56
N GLY A 27 23.80 31.98 -8.42
CA GLY A 27 23.58 30.53 -8.41
C GLY A 27 22.17 30.23 -8.93
N SER A 28 22.00 29.10 -9.60
CA SER A 28 20.71 28.48 -9.89
C SER A 28 20.46 27.39 -8.84
N ASN A 29 19.20 27.15 -8.48
CA ASN A 29 18.82 25.96 -7.72
C ASN A 29 19.19 24.72 -8.53
N ASP A 30 20.10 23.89 -8.01
CA ASP A 30 20.39 22.58 -8.53
C ASP A 30 19.34 21.59 -8.01
N GLN A 31 19.11 20.50 -8.74
CA GLN A 31 18.11 19.51 -8.34
C GLN A 31 18.74 18.51 -7.38
N ALA A 32 18.10 18.25 -6.23
CA ALA A 32 18.57 17.22 -5.31
C ALA A 32 18.66 15.84 -5.99
N LYS A 33 19.62 15.04 -5.57
CA LYS A 33 19.74 13.63 -5.97
C LYS A 33 19.31 12.73 -4.84
N ILE A 34 18.20 12.00 -5.03
CA ILE A 34 17.64 11.06 -4.05
C ILE A 34 17.94 9.61 -4.48
N THR A 35 18.35 8.78 -3.52
CA THR A 35 18.67 7.35 -3.68
C THR A 35 18.30 6.58 -2.41
N GLY A 36 18.59 5.28 -2.33
CA GLY A 36 18.40 4.46 -1.14
C GLY A 36 17.30 3.42 -1.33
N GLN A 37 16.67 2.99 -0.24
CA GLN A 37 15.58 2.04 -0.28
C GLN A 37 14.26 2.77 -0.52
N ASP A 38 13.75 2.66 -1.74
CA ASP A 38 12.51 3.28 -2.20
C ASP A 38 11.41 2.27 -2.54
N THR A 39 11.63 1.00 -2.19
CA THR A 39 10.65 -0.06 -2.36
C THR A 39 10.52 -0.93 -1.11
N ALA A 40 9.32 -1.47 -0.90
CA ALA A 40 9.08 -2.56 0.04
C ALA A 40 7.95 -3.46 -0.45
N THR A 41 8.01 -4.73 -0.03
CA THR A 41 6.97 -5.71 -0.29
C THR A 41 6.42 -6.22 1.03
N LEU A 42 5.11 -6.12 1.16
CA LEU A 42 4.32 -6.59 2.28
C LEU A 42 3.42 -7.71 1.79
N LYS A 43 2.93 -8.48 2.75
CA LYS A 43 1.97 -9.53 2.49
C LYS A 43 0.84 -9.35 3.47
N GLU A 44 -0.39 -9.34 2.97
CA GLU A 44 -1.55 -9.24 3.84
C GLU A 44 -1.55 -10.37 4.88
N ASP A 45 -2.16 -10.09 6.03
CA ASP A 45 -2.27 -11.00 7.18
C ASP A 45 -0.93 -11.50 7.76
N ASP A 46 0.20 -10.99 7.29
CA ASP A 46 1.54 -11.41 7.71
C ASP A 46 2.30 -10.28 8.40
N ALA A 47 3.12 -10.65 9.39
CA ALA A 47 3.98 -9.74 10.14
C ALA A 47 3.28 -8.44 10.62
N LEU A 48 2.06 -8.55 11.16
CA LEU A 48 1.30 -7.40 11.63
C LEU A 48 1.86 -6.83 12.93
N ASN A 49 1.79 -5.51 13.09
CA ASN A 49 2.12 -4.86 14.36
C ASN A 49 1.01 -5.10 15.42
N ALA A 50 1.21 -4.59 16.64
CA ALA A 50 0.23 -4.74 17.73
C ALA A 50 -1.12 -4.04 17.48
N GLN A 51 -1.19 -3.17 16.48
CA GLN A 51 -2.38 -2.46 16.03
C GLN A 51 -3.03 -3.12 14.79
N HIS A 52 -2.59 -4.33 14.41
CA HIS A 52 -3.08 -5.05 13.24
C HIS A 52 -2.81 -4.31 11.91
N GLN A 53 -1.68 -3.60 11.85
CA GLN A 53 -1.26 -2.91 10.62
C GLN A 53 -0.11 -3.66 9.95
N LEU A 54 -0.14 -3.66 8.62
CA LEU A 54 1.01 -3.96 7.79
C LEU A 54 2.03 -2.84 7.98
N HIS A 55 3.33 -3.18 8.04
CA HIS A 55 4.37 -2.19 8.28
C HIS A 55 5.67 -2.51 7.54
N ALA A 56 6.29 -1.46 7.01
CA ALA A 56 7.62 -1.51 6.40
C ALA A 56 8.45 -0.31 6.83
N ASN A 57 9.77 -0.44 6.74
CA ASN A 57 10.69 0.68 6.96
C ASN A 57 11.85 0.61 5.97
N GLY A 58 12.50 1.75 5.78
CA GLY A 58 13.69 1.88 4.96
C GLY A 58 14.35 3.23 5.17
N VAL A 59 15.41 3.47 4.39
CA VAL A 59 16.19 4.71 4.47
C VAL A 59 16.45 5.21 3.06
N LEU A 60 16.06 6.45 2.79
CA LEU A 60 16.46 7.21 1.62
C LEU A 60 17.70 8.06 1.94
N SER A 61 18.43 8.45 0.91
CA SER A 61 19.57 9.36 1.00
C SER A 61 19.42 10.46 -0.03
N VAL A 62 19.68 11.69 0.37
CA VAL A 62 19.61 12.87 -0.48
C VAL A 62 20.96 13.57 -0.47
N THR A 63 21.39 14.06 -1.63
CA THR A 63 22.55 14.93 -1.76
C THR A 63 22.17 16.11 -2.64
N ASP A 64 22.55 17.31 -2.21
CA ASP A 64 22.36 18.55 -2.96
C ASP A 64 23.66 19.37 -2.98
N VAL A 65 23.87 20.12 -4.06
CA VAL A 65 24.98 21.07 -4.20
C VAL A 65 24.67 22.37 -3.47
N ASP A 66 23.39 22.71 -3.34
CA ASP A 66 22.92 23.89 -2.64
C ASP A 66 23.01 23.71 -1.12
N SER A 67 23.62 24.70 -0.47
CA SER A 67 23.98 24.63 0.94
C SER A 67 22.73 24.55 1.84
N GLY A 68 22.59 23.42 2.53
CA GLY A 68 21.49 23.20 3.47
C GLY A 68 20.24 22.59 2.82
N GLU A 69 20.32 22.16 1.56
CA GLU A 69 19.21 21.49 0.86
C GLU A 69 19.39 19.95 0.80
N ASP A 70 20.42 19.43 1.48
CA ASP A 70 20.78 18.01 1.61
C ASP A 70 19.94 17.25 2.66
N HIS A 71 18.64 17.54 2.73
CA HIS A 71 17.72 16.87 3.66
C HIS A 71 16.31 16.73 3.09
N PHE A 72 15.49 15.90 3.74
CA PHE A 72 14.09 15.68 3.34
C PHE A 72 13.11 16.62 4.06
N GLN A 73 11.98 16.87 3.40
CA GLN A 73 10.82 17.45 4.06
C GLN A 73 10.17 16.39 4.97
N ALA A 74 10.43 16.49 6.27
CA ALA A 74 9.89 15.55 7.25
C ALA A 74 8.36 15.70 7.38
N GLY A 75 7.65 14.57 7.48
CA GLY A 75 6.20 14.56 7.63
C GLY A 75 5.58 13.20 7.42
N THR A 76 4.25 13.16 7.46
CA THR A 76 3.46 11.98 7.12
C THR A 76 2.71 12.25 5.82
N ILE A 77 2.99 11.45 4.80
CA ILE A 77 2.35 11.50 3.50
C ILE A 77 1.32 10.37 3.40
N GLN A 78 0.10 10.70 2.98
CA GLN A 78 -0.95 9.72 2.76
C GLN A 78 -0.79 9.07 1.39
N GLY A 79 -0.75 7.73 1.38
CA GLY A 79 -0.89 6.92 0.18
C GLY A 79 -2.35 6.57 -0.09
N SER A 80 -2.55 5.62 -1.01
CA SER A 80 -3.88 5.08 -1.34
C SER A 80 -4.36 4.05 -0.33
N TYR A 81 -3.45 3.30 0.28
CA TYR A 81 -3.76 2.19 1.21
C TYR A 81 -3.14 2.38 2.59
N GLY A 82 -2.14 3.24 2.71
CA GLY A 82 -1.48 3.49 3.98
C GLY A 82 -0.93 4.90 4.09
N SER A 83 -0.05 5.10 5.05
CA SER A 83 0.66 6.35 5.23
C SER A 83 2.15 6.10 5.43
N LEU A 84 2.97 7.00 4.90
CA LEU A 84 4.42 6.98 5.04
C LEU A 84 4.86 8.16 5.89
N THR A 85 5.47 7.88 7.04
CA THR A 85 6.17 8.89 7.84
C THR A 85 7.63 8.91 7.45
N LEU A 86 8.15 10.08 7.09
CA LEU A 86 9.52 10.34 6.70
C LEU A 86 10.14 11.37 7.65
N ASP A 87 11.36 11.12 8.13
CA ASP A 87 12.14 12.12 8.84
C ASP A 87 13.12 12.87 7.92
N ALA A 88 13.69 13.98 8.42
CA ALA A 88 14.60 14.82 7.64
C ALA A 88 15.89 14.08 7.23
N SER A 89 16.25 13.00 7.92
CA SER A 89 17.43 12.16 7.63
C SER A 89 17.15 11.06 6.61
N GLY A 90 15.90 10.91 6.15
CA GLY A 90 15.51 9.93 5.15
C GLY A 90 15.00 8.62 5.71
N ASN A 91 14.90 8.45 7.04
CA ASN A 91 14.29 7.26 7.60
C ASN A 91 12.79 7.33 7.38
N TRP A 92 12.22 6.30 6.76
CA TRP A 92 10.80 6.21 6.52
C TRP A 92 10.18 4.96 7.13
N ARG A 93 8.92 5.09 7.51
CA ARG A 93 8.06 4.01 7.98
C ARG A 93 6.72 4.09 7.26
N TYR A 94 6.30 2.98 6.67
CA TYR A 94 4.98 2.82 6.08
C TYR A 94 4.09 1.98 6.99
N GLU A 95 2.82 2.37 7.12
CA GLU A 95 1.79 1.59 7.80
C GLU A 95 0.48 1.61 7.02
N ALA A 96 -0.17 0.45 6.91
CA ALA A 96 -1.50 0.29 6.32
C ALA A 96 -2.36 -0.61 7.21
N ASP A 97 -3.63 -0.24 7.40
CA ASP A 97 -4.60 -1.07 8.13
C ASP A 97 -4.90 -2.33 7.31
N ASN A 98 -4.53 -3.49 7.86
CA ASN A 98 -4.70 -4.78 7.19
C ASN A 98 -6.19 -5.14 6.99
N SER A 99 -7.09 -4.57 7.78
CA SER A 99 -8.54 -4.85 7.71
C SER A 99 -9.27 -4.13 6.56
N GLN A 100 -8.57 -3.31 5.78
CA GLN A 100 -9.15 -2.65 4.62
C GLN A 100 -9.71 -3.65 3.62
N THR A 101 -10.94 -3.43 3.16
CA THR A 101 -11.61 -4.30 2.19
C THR A 101 -10.78 -4.52 0.93
N ALA A 102 -10.14 -3.48 0.39
CA ALA A 102 -9.31 -3.62 -0.82
C ALA A 102 -8.11 -4.55 -0.62
N ILE A 103 -7.52 -4.57 0.59
CA ILE A 103 -6.43 -5.47 0.94
C ILE A 103 -7.01 -6.88 1.06
N GLN A 104 -7.97 -7.09 1.96
CA GLN A 104 -8.61 -8.39 2.24
C GLN A 104 -9.31 -9.06 1.04
N GLU A 105 -9.53 -8.35 -0.07
CA GLU A 105 -10.08 -8.90 -1.31
C GLU A 105 -8.99 -9.45 -2.26
N LEU A 106 -7.71 -9.28 -1.94
CA LEU A 106 -6.60 -9.79 -2.71
C LEU A 106 -6.59 -11.31 -2.70
N LYS A 107 -6.29 -11.90 -3.86
CA LYS A 107 -6.00 -13.33 -3.96
C LYS A 107 -4.51 -13.55 -3.82
N ALA A 108 -4.11 -14.80 -3.58
CA ALA A 108 -2.71 -15.24 -3.49
C ALA A 108 -1.78 -14.88 -4.68
N LYS A 109 -2.32 -14.39 -5.80
CA LYS A 109 -1.55 -13.94 -6.97
C LYS A 109 -1.86 -12.50 -7.39
N ASP A 110 -2.72 -11.82 -6.64
CA ASP A 110 -3.06 -10.43 -6.85
C ASP A 110 -2.20 -9.57 -5.90
N SER A 111 -2.01 -8.31 -6.27
CA SER A 111 -1.25 -7.35 -5.46
C SER A 111 -1.80 -5.95 -5.63
N LEU A 112 -1.69 -5.14 -4.57
CA LEU A 112 -1.88 -3.70 -4.62
C LEU A 112 -0.52 -3.00 -4.63
N THR A 113 -0.49 -1.81 -5.23
CA THR A 113 0.69 -0.94 -5.23
C THR A 113 0.29 0.42 -4.69
N ASP A 114 0.99 0.87 -3.65
CA ASP A 114 0.88 2.21 -3.08
C ASP A 114 2.13 3.01 -3.48
N THR A 115 1.96 4.08 -4.26
CA THR A 115 3.05 4.96 -4.70
C THR A 115 2.93 6.27 -3.95
N ILE A 116 3.92 6.56 -3.11
CA ILE A 116 3.96 7.76 -2.26
C ILE A 116 5.08 8.67 -2.74
N THR A 117 4.75 9.92 -3.07
CA THR A 117 5.73 10.95 -3.43
C THR A 117 6.26 11.64 -2.18
N VAL A 118 7.58 11.69 -2.03
CA VAL A 118 8.31 12.44 -1.01
C VAL A 118 9.10 13.57 -1.66
N HIS A 119 9.54 14.53 -0.85
CA HIS A 119 10.27 15.71 -1.33
C HIS A 119 11.52 15.96 -0.50
N SER A 120 12.60 16.39 -1.17
CA SER A 120 13.75 17.05 -0.53
C SER A 120 13.44 18.50 -0.18
N ALA A 121 14.35 19.16 0.54
CA ALA A 121 14.20 20.55 0.98
C ALA A 121 13.93 21.53 -0.16
N ASP A 122 14.60 21.36 -1.30
CA ASP A 122 14.43 22.14 -2.55
C ASP A 122 13.12 21.84 -3.30
N GLY A 123 12.38 20.81 -2.88
CA GLY A 123 11.13 20.36 -3.48
C GLY A 123 11.27 19.24 -4.51
N THR A 124 12.48 18.74 -4.77
CA THR A 124 12.70 17.62 -5.70
C THR A 124 11.93 16.38 -5.26
N GLU A 125 11.14 15.84 -6.19
CA GLU A 125 10.28 14.67 -5.96
C GLU A 125 11.04 13.34 -6.07
N HIS A 126 10.70 12.40 -5.19
CA HIS A 126 11.07 10.98 -5.30
C HIS A 126 9.90 10.09 -4.91
N GLN A 127 9.78 8.89 -5.49
CA GLN A 127 8.69 7.98 -5.18
C GLN A 127 9.16 6.83 -4.30
N VAL A 128 8.39 6.51 -3.26
CA VAL A 128 8.48 5.25 -2.51
C VAL A 128 7.32 4.37 -2.94
N VAL A 129 7.62 3.14 -3.36
CA VAL A 129 6.63 2.18 -3.89
C VAL A 129 6.49 1.00 -2.95
N ILE A 130 5.29 0.81 -2.41
CA ILE A 130 4.95 -0.30 -1.52
C ILE A 130 4.05 -1.27 -2.28
N THR A 131 4.43 -2.54 -2.32
CA THR A 131 3.62 -3.61 -2.90
C THR A 131 3.01 -4.45 -1.77
N ILE A 132 1.69 -4.64 -1.78
CA ILE A 132 0.98 -5.52 -0.84
C ILE A 132 0.48 -6.74 -1.61
N ASN A 133 1.00 -7.92 -1.28
CA ASN A 133 0.61 -9.17 -1.92
C ASN A 133 -0.50 -9.87 -1.14
N GLY A 134 -1.45 -10.47 -1.86
CA GLY A 134 -2.51 -11.24 -1.23
C GLY A 134 -2.07 -12.59 -0.66
N THR A 135 -2.87 -13.13 0.24
CA THR A 135 -2.82 -14.49 0.79
C THR A 135 -3.84 -15.39 0.11
N ASN A 136 -3.73 -16.69 0.39
CA ASN A 136 -4.80 -17.62 0.10
C ASN A 136 -5.62 -17.80 1.37
N ASP A 137 -6.78 -17.16 1.44
CA ASP A 137 -7.65 -17.29 2.59
C ASP A 137 -8.46 -18.58 2.54
N LEU A 138 -8.85 -19.07 3.72
CA LEU A 138 -9.71 -20.24 3.82
C LEU A 138 -11.14 -19.88 3.38
N PRO A 139 -11.81 -20.73 2.59
CA PRO A 139 -13.20 -20.50 2.24
C PRO A 139 -14.08 -20.55 3.50
N VAL A 140 -14.94 -19.54 3.68
CA VAL A 140 -15.89 -19.48 4.79
C VAL A 140 -17.29 -19.78 4.27
N ILE A 141 -17.98 -20.73 4.91
CA ILE A 141 -19.41 -20.98 4.67
C ILE A 141 -20.19 -20.05 5.62
N ALA A 142 -20.82 -19.02 5.07
CA ALA A 142 -21.56 -18.02 5.85
C ALA A 142 -23.07 -18.27 5.94
N ASN A 143 -23.56 -19.48 5.64
CA ASN A 143 -24.99 -19.77 5.72
C ASN A 143 -25.41 -20.15 7.16
N THR A 144 -26.44 -19.48 7.67
CA THR A 144 -27.10 -19.85 8.93
C THR A 144 -28.50 -20.40 8.69
N GLY A 145 -28.85 -20.67 7.43
CA GLY A 145 -30.22 -20.96 6.97
C GLY A 145 -30.37 -22.24 6.16
N ASP A 146 -29.44 -23.18 6.27
CA ASP A 146 -29.61 -24.49 5.64
C ASP A 146 -30.85 -25.17 6.22
N THR A 147 -31.81 -25.43 5.35
CA THR A 147 -33.06 -26.11 5.70
C THR A 147 -33.18 -27.38 4.89
N GLY A 148 -33.45 -28.48 5.59
CA GLY A 148 -33.83 -29.75 4.97
C GLY A 148 -35.30 -30.00 5.23
N GLY A 149 -36.06 -30.28 4.18
CA GLY A 149 -37.44 -30.76 4.29
C GLY A 149 -37.45 -32.28 4.24
N VAL A 150 -38.09 -32.92 5.23
CA VAL A 150 -38.50 -34.32 5.14
C VAL A 150 -39.99 -34.35 4.84
N VAL A 151 -40.37 -34.99 3.73
CA VAL A 151 -41.79 -35.29 3.44
C VAL A 151 -42.03 -36.72 3.88
N GLU A 152 -42.83 -36.90 4.93
CA GLU A 152 -43.37 -38.22 5.26
C GLU A 152 -44.30 -38.66 4.13
N ALA A 153 -44.10 -39.86 3.61
CA ALA A 153 -45.08 -40.48 2.72
C ALA A 153 -46.33 -40.76 3.56
N GLY A 154 -47.34 -39.89 3.43
CA GLY A 154 -48.58 -40.00 4.19
C GLY A 154 -49.23 -41.38 4.06
N SER A 155 -50.12 -41.70 4.99
CA SER A 155 -50.97 -42.89 4.98
C SER A 155 -52.26 -42.53 5.74
N HIS A 156 -53.48 -42.94 5.38
CA HIS A 156 -54.02 -43.77 4.30
C HIS A 156 -55.56 -43.67 4.43
N PRO A 157 -56.38 -43.36 3.40
CA PRO A 157 -57.83 -43.45 3.54
C PRO A 157 -58.26 -44.92 3.35
N ASP A 158 -58.36 -45.65 4.45
CA ASP A 158 -58.87 -47.01 4.47
C ASP A 158 -60.04 -47.07 5.46
N SER A 159 -61.22 -47.40 4.94
CA SER A 159 -62.41 -47.75 5.73
C SER A 159 -62.58 -49.28 5.83
N ASN A 160 -61.52 -50.05 5.59
CA ASN A 160 -61.57 -51.50 5.45
C ASN A 160 -60.24 -52.20 5.79
N ARG A 161 -60.07 -52.50 7.10
CA ARG A 161 -58.93 -53.23 7.71
C ARG A 161 -58.31 -54.33 6.82
N HIS A 162 -57.14 -54.06 6.25
CA HIS A 162 -56.15 -55.07 5.85
C HIS A 162 -54.81 -54.74 6.53
N PRO A 163 -54.15 -55.67 7.27
CA PRO A 163 -53.14 -55.31 8.28
C PRO A 163 -51.68 -55.46 7.80
N GLU A 164 -51.37 -55.07 6.58
CA GLU A 164 -49.97 -55.06 6.10
C GLU A 164 -49.55 -53.63 5.78
N ALA A 165 -48.60 -53.11 6.56
CA ALA A 165 -48.07 -51.76 6.42
C ALA A 165 -47.14 -51.67 5.21
N GLU A 166 -47.54 -50.93 4.19
CA GLU A 166 -46.66 -50.53 3.09
C GLU A 166 -45.76 -49.37 3.57
N THR A 167 -44.45 -49.63 3.69
CA THR A 167 -43.48 -48.60 4.10
C THR A 167 -43.18 -47.67 2.94
N GLY A 168 -43.68 -46.44 2.97
CA GLY A 168 -43.25 -45.39 2.05
C GLY A 168 -41.78 -45.02 2.26
N THR A 169 -41.06 -44.72 1.18
CA THR A 169 -39.65 -44.27 1.26
C THR A 169 -39.63 -42.75 1.50
N PRO A 170 -39.10 -42.24 2.62
CA PRO A 170 -38.99 -40.80 2.83
C PRO A 170 -38.01 -40.21 1.81
N SER A 171 -38.31 -39.00 1.32
CA SER A 171 -37.40 -38.21 0.49
C SER A 171 -36.96 -36.96 1.25
N VAL A 172 -35.68 -36.60 1.08
CA VAL A 172 -35.09 -35.38 1.63
C VAL A 172 -34.72 -34.46 0.47
N SER A 173 -35.07 -33.19 0.58
CA SER A 173 -34.63 -32.14 -0.34
C SER A 173 -34.20 -30.91 0.45
N GLY A 174 -33.18 -30.22 -0.07
CA GLY A 174 -32.62 -29.01 0.53
C GLY A 174 -31.75 -28.28 -0.50
N THR A 175 -31.52 -27.00 -0.27
CA THR A 175 -30.63 -26.16 -1.08
C THR A 175 -29.58 -25.55 -0.18
N LEU A 176 -28.31 -25.78 -0.51
CA LEU A 176 -27.17 -25.12 0.12
C LEU A 176 -26.79 -23.89 -0.72
N THR A 177 -26.75 -22.72 -0.11
CA THR A 177 -26.25 -21.48 -0.73
C THR A 177 -25.10 -20.95 0.10
N ALA A 178 -23.88 -20.97 -0.46
CA ALA A 178 -22.72 -20.32 0.12
C ALA A 178 -22.50 -18.97 -0.58
N THR A 179 -22.36 -17.88 0.19
CA THR A 179 -21.91 -16.59 -0.33
C THR A 179 -20.43 -16.47 -0.01
N GLU A 180 -19.63 -16.30 -1.04
CA GLU A 180 -18.17 -16.37 -0.99
C GLU A 180 -17.57 -14.98 -0.92
N THR A 181 -16.84 -14.67 0.16
CA THR A 181 -16.04 -13.44 0.22
C THR A 181 -14.61 -13.66 -0.33
N ALA A 182 -14.13 -14.92 -0.40
CA ALA A 182 -12.84 -15.28 -1.00
C ALA A 182 -12.88 -16.67 -1.68
N LYS A 183 -12.25 -16.74 -2.85
CA LYS A 183 -12.49 -17.62 -4.02
C LYS A 183 -12.03 -19.09 -3.90
N ALA A 184 -12.97 -20.03 -3.72
CA ALA A 184 -12.88 -21.44 -4.02
C ALA A 184 -14.15 -21.96 -4.73
N THR A 185 -13.98 -22.62 -5.88
CA THR A 185 -15.09 -23.31 -6.57
C THR A 185 -15.65 -24.45 -5.71
N LEU A 186 -16.89 -24.28 -5.25
CA LEU A 186 -17.66 -25.30 -4.53
C LEU A 186 -17.90 -26.53 -5.42
N HIS A 187 -17.34 -27.68 -5.03
CA HIS A 187 -17.69 -28.97 -5.59
C HIS A 187 -18.71 -29.64 -4.66
N ILE A 188 -19.99 -29.63 -5.06
CA ILE A 188 -21.03 -30.39 -4.36
C ILE A 188 -21.04 -31.81 -4.95
N GLY A 189 -20.54 -32.79 -4.20
CA GLY A 189 -20.77 -34.20 -4.49
C GLY A 189 -22.14 -34.61 -3.93
N LEU A 190 -23.08 -34.95 -4.81
CA LEU A 190 -24.34 -35.61 -4.46
C LEU A 190 -24.11 -37.11 -4.20
#